data_AF-A0A2D4TCN5-F1
#
_entry.id   AF-A0A2D4TCN5-F1
#
_cell.length_a   1.000
_cell.length_b   1.000
_cell.length_c   1.000
_cell.angle_alpha   90.00
_cell.angle_beta   90.00
_cell.angle_gamma   90.00
#
_symmetry.space_group_name_H-M   'P 1'
#
loop_
_entity.id
_entity.type
_entity.pdbx_description
1 polymer ?
#
loop_
_entity_poly.entity_id
_entity_poly.type
_entity_poly.pdbx_seq_one_letter_code
_entity_poly.pdbx_strand_id
1 'polypeptide(L)' 'MIDLNDYYYFAHVVEKRGFSPAARALNMPKSRLSRHVAQLEQRLDTRLIQ' A
#
# COMPACT_ATOMS: atom_id res chain seq x y z
N MET A 1 6.45 -14.44 6.02
CA MET A 1 7.52 -13.93 5.12
C MET A 1 7.35 -12.42 5.03
N ILE A 2 8.43 -11.63 5.07
CA ILE A 2 8.33 -10.18 4.88
C ILE A 2 8.19 -9.96 3.37
N ASP A 3 7.00 -9.60 2.92
CA ASP A 3 6.79 -9.16 1.56
C ASP A 3 7.37 -7.75 1.45
N LEU A 4 8.58 -7.62 0.92
CA LEU A 4 9.15 -6.32 0.53
C LEU A 4 8.19 -5.54 -0.40
N ASN A 5 7.29 -6.26 -1.06
CA ASN A 5 6.18 -5.72 -1.83
C ASN A 5 5.29 -4.76 -1.02
N ASP A 6 5.06 -5.02 0.27
CA ASP A 6 4.19 -4.18 1.12
C ASP A 6 4.73 -2.75 1.25
N TYR A 7 6.05 -2.63 1.49
CA TYR A 7 6.74 -1.34 1.56
C TYR A 7 6.78 -0.64 0.20
N TYR A 8 7.02 -1.40 -0.88
CA TYR A 8 7.01 -0.88 -2.25
C TYR A 8 5.64 -0.30 -2.63
N TYR A 9 4.58 -1.02 -2.29
CA TYR A 9 3.19 -0.61 -2.50
C TYR A 9 2.83 0.62 -1.67
N PHE A 10 3.23 0.66 -0.41
CA PHE A 10 3.04 1.83 0.44
C PHE A 10 3.75 3.06 -0.13
N ALA A 11 5.02 2.94 -0.53
CA ALA A 11 5.77 4.04 -1.14
C ALA A 11 5.07 4.58 -2.40
N HIS A 12 4.55 3.69 -3.25
CA HIS A 12 3.77 4.08 -4.43
C HIS A 12 2.46 4.80 -4.07
N VAL A 13 1.75 4.37 -3.02
CA VAL A 13 0.53 5.05 -2.55
C VAL A 13 0.84 6.46 -2.07
N VAL A 14 1.93 6.66 -1.35
CA VAL A 14 2.39 7.97 -0.90
C VAL A 14 2.81 8.84 -2.09
N GLU A 15 3.62 8.31 -3.00
CA GLU A 15 4.10 9.03 -4.19
C GLU A 15 2.95 9.49 -5.09
N LYS A 16 1.96 8.61 -5.32
CA LYS A 16 0.78 8.92 -6.13
C LYS A 16 -0.35 9.60 -5.35
N ARG A 17 -0.13 9.90 -4.06
CA ARG A 17 -1.08 10.58 -3.16
C ARG A 17 -2.47 9.92 -3.10
N GLY A 18 -2.49 8.59 -3.05
CA GLY A 18 -3.72 7.84 -2.83
C GLY A 18 -3.77 6.47 -3.49
N PHE A 19 -4.68 5.64 -3.00
CA PHE A 19 -4.82 4.25 -3.44
C PHE A 19 -5.31 4.11 -4.89
N SER A 20 -6.25 4.95 -5.33
CA SER A 20 -6.80 4.88 -6.69
C SER A 20 -5.77 5.19 -7.78
N PRO A 21 -4.98 6.28 -7.70
CA PRO A 21 -3.93 6.55 -8.68
C PRO A 21 -2.77 5.55 -8.61
N ALA A 22 -2.38 5.09 -7.41
CA ALA A 22 -1.37 4.05 -7.26
C ALA A 22 -1.81 2.70 -7.85
N ALA A 23 -3.05 2.29 -7.63
CA ALA A 23 -3.63 1.08 -8.20
C ALA A 23 -3.60 1.10 -9.74
N ARG A 24 -3.91 2.25 -10.35
CA ARG A 24 -3.80 2.44 -11.80
C ARG A 24 -2.35 2.37 -12.28
N ALA A 25 -1.42 3.02 -11.59
CA ALA A 25 0.00 3.02 -11.94
C ALA A 25 0.63 1.63 -11.85
N LEU A 26 0.23 0.84 -10.85
CA LEU A 26 0.70 -0.52 -10.62
C LEU A 26 -0.09 -1.58 -11.39
N ASN A 27 -1.07 -1.17 -12.19
CA ASN A 27 -2.01 -2.05 -12.90
C ASN A 27 -2.59 -3.16 -12.00
N MET A 28 -2.98 -2.80 -10.77
CA MET A 28 -3.47 -3.72 -9.75
C MET A 28 -4.82 -3.25 -9.17
N PRO A 29 -5.66 -4.16 -8.67
CA PRO A 29 -6.89 -3.78 -8.00
C PRO A 29 -6.62 -2.98 -6.71
N LYS A 30 -7.39 -1.91 -6.49
CA LYS A 30 -7.35 -1.10 -5.26
C LYS A 30 -7.51 -1.95 -3.99
N SER A 31 -8.38 -2.95 -4.02
CA SER A 31 -8.63 -3.85 -2.88
C SER A 31 -7.38 -4.62 -2.47
N ARG A 32 -6.59 -5.09 -3.46
CA ARG A 32 -5.32 -5.79 -3.21
C ARG A 32 -4.29 -4.84 -2.61
N LEU A 33 -4.15 -3.65 -3.20
CA LEU A 33 -3.21 -2.62 -2.71
C LEU A 33 -3.55 -2.16 -1.29
N SER A 34 -4.83 -1.91 -1.02
CA SER A 34 -5.32 -1.55 0.32
C SER A 34 -5.05 -2.65 1.34
N ARG A 35 -5.18 -3.93 0.96
CA ARG A 35 -4.91 -5.05 1.86
C ARG A 35 -3.43 -5.13 2.23
N HIS A 36 -2.53 -4.94 1.27
CA HIS A 36 -1.09 -4.91 1.52
C HIS A 36 -0.68 -3.77 2.45
N VAL A 37 -1.21 -2.56 2.21
CA VAL A 37 -0.93 -1.42 3.10
C VAL A 37 -1.52 -1.64 4.50
N ALA A 38 -2.74 -2.17 4.62
CA ALA A 38 -3.33 -2.49 5.92
C ALA A 38 -2.54 -3.57 6.68
N GLN A 39 -2.01 -4.57 5.98
CA GLN A 39 -1.11 -5.57 6.57
C GLN A 39 0.20 -4.95 7.04
N LEU A 40 0.74 -3.98 6.29
CA LEU A 40 1.93 -3.23 6.69
C LEU A 40 1.66 -2.42 7.96
N GLU A 41 0.53 -1.69 8.01
CA GLU A 41 0.10 -0.92 9.18
C GLU A 41 -0.07 -1.82 10.42
N GLN A 42 -0.70 -2.99 10.26
CA GLN A 42 -0.84 -3.97 11.35
C GLN A 42 0.50 -4.52 11.83
N ARG A 43 1.47 -4.75 10.94
CA ARG A 43 2.80 -5.24 11.32
C ARG A 43 3.64 -4.19 12.03
N LEU A 44 3.44 -2.92 11.68
CA LEU A 44 4.14 -1.79 12.28
C LEU A 44 3.41 -1.23 13.51
N ASP A 45 2.21 -1.75 13.82
CA ASP A 45 1.31 -1.25 14.85
C ASP A 45 1.13 0.28 14.77
N THR A 46 1.03 0.78 13.54
CA THR A 46 1.03 2.21 13.23
C THR A 46 0.17 2.49 12.02
N ARG A 47 -0.56 3.60 12.05
CA ARG A 47 -1.34 4.10 10.93
C ARG A 47 -0.44 5.00 10.07
N LEU A 48 -0.19 4.58 8.84
CA LEU A 48 0.69 5.29 7.91
C LEU A 48 -0.08 6.23 6.99
N ILE A 49 -1.37 5.98 6.77
CA ILE A 49 -2.24 6.78 5.90
C ILE A 49 -3.49 7.24 6.67
N GLN A 50 -3.83 8.53 6.57
CA GLN A 50 -5.04 9.14 7.12
C GLN A 50 -5.96 9.65 6.01
#